data_AF-G6FVB0-F1
#
_entry.id   AF-G6FVB0-F1
#
_cell.length_a   1.000
_cell.length_b   1.000
_cell.length_c   1.000
_cell.angle_alpha   90.00
_cell.angle_beta   90.00
_cell.angle_gamma   90.00
#
_symmetry.space_group_name_H-M   'P 1'
#
loop_
_entity.id
_entity.type
_entity.pdbx_description
1 polymer ?
#
loop_
_entity_poly.entity_id
_entity_poly.type
_entity_poly.pdbx_seq_one_letter_code
_entity_poly.pdbx_strand_id
1 'polypeptide(L)'
;MRKTQARMRSHLRRVARNFPREPIPVDSRPEPSDRYYLEGVGYLIGDISCRYNARSGYLRCAVNPSGPCEGCRYYEAKEFRT
;
A
#
# COMPACT_ATOMS: atom_id res chain seq x y z
N MET A 1 -4.22 2.01 -46.20
CA MET A 1 -3.98 1.22 -44.96
C MET A 1 -2.68 1.62 -44.24
N ARG A 2 -1.48 1.40 -44.80
CA ARG A 2 -0.19 1.69 -44.09
C ARG A 2 0.07 3.17 -43.74
N LYS A 3 -0.31 4.11 -44.62
CA LYS A 3 -0.12 5.56 -44.37
C LYS A 3 -1.01 6.10 -43.24
N THR A 4 -2.22 5.56 -43.09
CA THR A 4 -3.17 5.94 -42.03
C THR A 4 -2.66 5.52 -40.65
N GLN A 5 -2.09 4.31 -40.54
CA GLN A 5 -1.49 3.82 -39.30
C GLN A 5 -0.26 4.65 -38.87
N ALA A 6 0.58 5.06 -39.83
CA ALA A 6 1.72 5.93 -39.56
C ALA A 6 1.29 7.31 -39.02
N ARG A 7 0.28 7.92 -39.64
CA ARG A 7 -0.30 9.20 -39.17
C ARG A 7 -0.88 9.08 -37.77
N MET A 8 -1.63 8.00 -37.50
CA MET A 8 -2.22 7.74 -36.19
C MET A 8 -1.14 7.54 -35.10
N ARG A 9 -0.05 6.81 -35.40
CA ARG A 9 1.10 6.68 -34.50
C ARG A 9 1.79 8.01 -34.20
N SER A 10 2.03 8.84 -35.22
CA SER A 10 2.64 10.17 -35.03
C SER A 10 1.76 11.09 -34.20
N HIS A 11 0.44 11.02 -34.39
CA HIS A 11 -0.53 11.77 -33.60
C HIS A 11 -0.48 11.35 -32.11
N LEU A 12 -0.55 10.04 -31.82
CA LEU A 12 -0.44 9.52 -30.46
C LEU A 12 0.87 9.91 -29.78
N ARG A 13 2.00 9.87 -30.51
CA ARG A 13 3.30 10.33 -29.99
C ARG A 13 3.32 11.81 -29.64
N ARG A 14 2.68 12.66 -30.45
CA ARG A 14 2.60 14.11 -30.20
C ARG A 14 1.78 14.40 -28.95
N VAL A 15 0.63 13.74 -28.82
CA VAL A 15 -0.26 13.86 -27.66
C VAL A 15 0.47 13.44 -26.39
N ALA A 16 1.14 12.29 -26.38
CA ALA A 16 1.88 11.79 -25.22
C ALA A 16 3.02 12.70 -24.73
N ARG A 17 3.60 13.54 -25.62
CA ARG A 17 4.64 14.53 -25.24
C ARG A 17 4.07 15.78 -24.59
N ASN A 18 2.83 16.15 -24.93
CA ASN A 18 2.18 17.34 -24.42
C ASN A 18 1.39 17.07 -23.13
N PHE A 19 1.27 15.81 -22.71
CA PHE A 19 0.68 15.47 -21.43
C PHE A 19 1.63 15.89 -20.30
N PRO A 20 1.20 16.77 -19.37
CA PRO A 20 2.00 17.10 -18.21
C PRO A 20 2.25 15.85 -17.38
N ARG A 21 3.53 15.55 -17.15
CA ARG A 21 3.95 14.53 -16.20
C ARG A 21 4.05 15.21 -14.84
N GLU A 22 2.95 15.29 -14.12
CA GLU A 22 3.05 15.60 -12.70
C GLU A 22 3.74 14.41 -12.01
N PRO A 23 4.88 14.65 -11.33
CA PRO A 23 5.42 13.66 -10.42
C PRO A 23 4.36 13.36 -9.38
N ILE A 24 3.98 12.09 -9.25
CA ILE A 24 3.13 11.67 -8.13
C ILE A 24 3.92 12.00 -6.87
N PRO A 25 3.40 12.83 -5.94
CA PRO A 25 4.05 13.05 -4.67
C PRO A 25 4.13 11.72 -3.94
N VAL A 26 5.33 11.15 -3.89
CA VAL A 26 5.61 9.96 -3.10
C VAL A 26 5.88 10.44 -1.69
N ASP A 27 5.12 9.94 -0.72
CA ASP A 27 5.39 10.22 0.70
C ASP A 27 6.71 9.55 1.08
N SER A 28 7.79 10.34 1.10
CA SER A 28 9.15 9.88 1.43
C SER A 28 9.36 9.64 2.92
N ARG A 29 8.31 9.72 3.75
CA ARG A 29 8.43 9.32 5.16
C ARG A 29 8.96 7.89 5.20
N PRO A 30 9.96 7.60 6.04
CA PRO A 30 10.45 6.24 6.19
C PRO A 30 9.25 5.35 6.48
N GLU A 31 9.05 4.33 5.63
CA GLU A 31 8.03 3.29 5.85
C GLU A 31 8.17 2.87 7.31
N PRO A 32 7.07 2.88 8.09
CA PRO A 32 7.16 2.54 9.49
C PRO A 32 7.79 1.14 9.58
N SER A 33 8.88 1.05 10.34
CA SER A 33 9.73 -0.15 10.49
C SER A 33 9.00 -1.34 11.12
N ASP A 34 7.69 -1.24 11.33
CA ASP A 34 6.84 -2.29 11.88
C ASP A 34 6.31 -3.26 10.82
N ARG A 35 6.81 -3.17 9.58
CA ARG A 35 6.51 -4.12 8.51
C ARG A 35 7.44 -5.33 8.58
N TYR A 36 6.88 -6.51 8.75
CA TYR A 36 7.62 -7.77 8.83
C TYR A 36 6.93 -8.88 8.02
N TYR A 37 7.70 -9.91 7.66
CA TYR A 37 7.19 -11.08 6.97
C TYR A 37 6.93 -12.20 7.98
N LEU A 38 5.74 -12.80 7.90
CA LEU A 38 5.40 -14.02 8.65
C LEU A 38 5.15 -15.16 7.67
N GLU A 39 5.87 -16.26 7.87
CA GLU A 39 5.74 -17.45 7.03
C GLU A 39 4.30 -17.97 7.01
N GLY A 40 3.79 -18.29 5.82
CA GLY A 40 2.42 -18.74 5.61
C GLY A 40 1.34 -17.64 5.63
N VAL A 41 1.67 -16.39 5.99
CA VAL A 41 0.73 -15.26 6.01
C VAL A 41 1.13 -14.17 5.02
N GLY A 42 2.43 -13.87 4.92
CA GLY A 42 2.96 -12.79 4.07
C GLY A 42 3.42 -11.58 4.87
N TYR A 43 3.48 -10.42 4.20
CA TYR A 43 3.85 -9.17 4.84
C TYR A 43 2.73 -8.61 5.71
N LEU A 44 3.10 -8.15 6.90
CA LEU A 44 2.20 -7.64 7.92
C LEU A 44 2.77 -6.34 8.48
N ILE A 45 1.88 -5.45 8.93
CA ILE A 45 2.23 -4.30 9.78
C ILE A 45 1.45 -4.37 11.10
N GLY A 46 2.03 -3.78 12.15
CA GLY A 46 1.47 -3.80 13.50
C GLY A 46 1.61 -5.11 14.26
N ASP A 47 1.11 -5.08 15.49
CA ASP A 47 1.20 -6.19 16.43
C ASP A 47 0.18 -7.30 16.09
N ILE A 48 0.66 -8.49 15.71
CA ILE A 48 -0.19 -9.65 15.39
C ILE A 48 -0.81 -10.31 16.62
N SER A 49 -0.32 -10.00 17.82
CA SER A 49 -0.96 -10.42 19.07
C SER A 49 -2.26 -9.65 19.33
N CYS A 50 -2.51 -8.54 18.63
CA CYS A 50 -3.80 -7.84 18.69
C CYS A 50 -4.88 -8.59 17.89
N ARG A 51 -6.03 -8.86 18.52
CA ARG A 51 -7.23 -9.46 17.91
C ARG A 51 -7.73 -8.67 16.70
N TYR A 52 -7.52 -7.34 16.68
CA TYR A 52 -7.96 -6.45 15.59
C TYR A 52 -6.87 -6.15 14.54
N ASN A 53 -5.71 -6.81 14.61
CA ASN A 53 -4.70 -6.72 13.55
C ASN A 53 -5.34 -7.09 12.20
N ALA A 54 -5.14 -6.26 11.17
CA ALA A 54 -5.82 -6.45 9.89
C ALA A 54 -5.17 -7.54 9.01
N ARG A 55 -4.07 -8.15 9.46
CA ARG A 55 -3.29 -9.17 8.74
C ARG A 55 -2.93 -8.73 7.32
N SER A 56 -2.56 -7.46 7.17
CA SER A 56 -2.28 -6.81 5.90
C SER A 56 -0.93 -6.13 5.97
N GLY A 57 -0.23 -6.09 4.83
CA GLY A 57 1.00 -5.31 4.66
C GLY A 57 0.75 -3.81 4.45
N TYR A 58 -0.52 -3.38 4.42
CA TYR A 58 -0.92 -1.99 4.15
C TYR A 58 -1.80 -1.40 5.26
N LEU A 59 -2.50 -2.23 6.03
CA LEU A 59 -3.39 -1.80 7.10
C LEU A 59 -2.96 -2.43 8.42
N ARG A 60 -2.76 -1.59 9.45
CA ARG A 60 -2.28 -2.01 10.77
C ARG A 60 -3.38 -2.67 11.60
N CYS A 61 -4.54 -2.01 11.68
CA CYS A 61 -5.65 -2.43 12.54
C CYS A 61 -6.97 -2.15 11.84
N ALA A 62 -7.92 -3.09 11.92
CA ALA A 62 -9.22 -2.95 11.27
C ALA A 62 -10.08 -1.83 11.87
N VAL A 63 -9.91 -1.55 13.17
CA VAL A 63 -10.70 -0.54 13.90
C VAL A 63 -9.93 0.77 14.16
N ASN A 64 -8.61 0.76 13.95
CA ASN A 64 -7.76 1.95 14.07
C ASN A 64 -6.67 1.96 12.97
N PRO A 65 -7.02 2.18 11.69
CA PRO A 65 -6.08 2.03 10.58
C PRO A 65 -4.87 2.96 10.64
N SER A 66 -5.05 4.16 11.21
CA SER A 66 -4.04 5.22 11.23
C SER A 66 -3.22 5.29 12.52
N GLY A 67 -3.64 4.62 13.60
CA GLY A 67 -3.01 4.74 14.92
C GLY A 67 -1.88 3.73 15.18
N PRO A 68 -0.96 4.05 16.10
CA PRO A 68 0.09 3.11 16.53
C PRO A 68 -0.50 1.98 17.37
N CYS A 69 0.22 0.85 17.48
CA CYS A 69 -0.14 -0.22 18.40
C CYS A 69 0.14 0.15 19.87
N GLU A 70 1.20 0.92 20.13
CA GLU A 70 1.57 1.39 21.47
C GLU A 70 0.49 2.36 22.01
N GLY A 71 -0.02 2.08 23.22
CA GLY A 71 -1.08 2.88 23.84
C GLY A 71 -2.45 2.83 23.13
N CYS A 72 -2.65 1.89 22.21
CA CYS A 72 -3.90 1.78 21.46
C CYS A 72 -5.07 1.39 22.38
N ARG A 73 -6.08 2.27 22.50
CA ARG A 73 -7.30 2.02 23.31
C ARG A 73 -8.14 0.83 22.86
N TYR A 74 -7.93 0.37 21.63
CA TYR A 74 -8.64 -0.75 21.03
C TYR A 74 -7.89 -2.06 21.12
N TYR A 75 -6.68 -2.07 21.70
CA TYR A 75 -5.88 -3.28 21.76
C TYR A 75 -6.58 -4.35 22.60
N GLU A 76 -6.76 -5.53 22.02
CA GLU A 76 -7.22 -6.73 22.71
C GLU A 76 -6.29 -7.87 22.35
N ALA A 77 -5.81 -8.62 23.35
CA ALA A 77 -4.94 -9.76 23.10
C ALA A 77 -5.70 -10.88 22.38
N LYS A 78 -5.05 -11.49 21.39
CA LYS A 78 -5.55 -12.67 20.69
C LYS A 78 -5.35 -13.89 21.57
N GLU A 79 -6.42 -14.64 21.80
CA GLU A 79 -6.33 -15.94 22.43
C GLU A 79 -5.73 -16.94 21.45
N PHE A 80 -4.52 -17.43 21.74
CA PHE A 80 -3.97 -18.58 21.06
C PHE A 80 -4.42 -19.81 21.85
N ARG A 81 -5.42 -20.54 21.34
CA ARG A 81 -5.68 -21.90 21.83
C ARG A 81 -4.55 -22.78 21.30
N THR A 82 -3.67 -23.20 22.21
CA THR A 82 -2.71 -24.28 22.01
C THR A 82 -3.44 -25.61 21.85
#